data_AF-A0A1I0CKV1-F1
#
_entry.id   AF-A0A1I0CKV1-F1
#
_cell.length_a   1.000
_cell.length_b   1.000
_cell.length_c   1.000
_cell.angle_alpha   90.00
_cell.angle_beta   90.00
_cell.angle_gamma   90.00
#
_symmetry.space_group_name_H-M   'P 1'
#
loop_
_entity.id
_entity.type
_entity.pdbx_description
1 polymer ?
#
loop_
_entity_poly.entity_id
_entity_poly.type
_entity_poly.pdbx_seq_one_letter_code
_entity_poly.pdbx_strand_id
1 'polypeptide(L)' 'MAISIAPKSNDTELSELMKEVISGKAQLPEFQRSWTWDDGRIRGILASLSQGYPMGAIMRLEYGNEDVKFKYRLSMKCFR' A
#
# COMPACT_ATOMS: atom_id res chain seq x y z
N MET A 1 -22.37 17.92 -3.21
CA MET A 1 -22.58 16.64 -3.92
C MET A 1 -22.10 15.53 -3.01
N ALA A 2 -22.97 14.58 -2.65
CA ALA A 2 -22.57 13.46 -1.81
C ALA A 2 -21.65 12.56 -2.63
N ILE A 3 -20.36 12.54 -2.29
CA ILE A 3 -19.41 11.61 -2.87
C ILE A 3 -19.79 10.25 -2.30
N SER A 4 -20.35 9.37 -3.13
CA SER A 4 -20.58 7.97 -2.78
C SER A 4 -19.22 7.27 -2.68
N ILE A 5 -18.59 7.38 -1.52
CA ILE A 5 -17.37 6.66 -1.12
C ILE A 5 -17.71 5.20 -0.78
N ALA A 6 -18.25 4.46 -1.74
CA ALA A 6 -18.29 3.01 -1.64
C ALA A 6 -16.87 2.46 -1.82
N PRO A 7 -16.43 1.48 -1.01
CA PRO A 7 -15.13 0.86 -1.19
C PRO A 7 -15.06 0.19 -2.57
N LYS A 8 -14.06 0.56 -3.37
CA LYS A 8 -13.80 -0.05 -4.68
C LYS A 8 -12.69 -1.09 -4.53
N SER A 9 -12.95 -2.30 -5.01
CA SER A 9 -11.93 -3.35 -5.14
C SER A 9 -11.49 -3.38 -6.59
N ASN A 10 -10.27 -2.93 -6.87
CA ASN A 10 -9.70 -2.97 -8.22
C ASN A 10 -8.65 -4.07 -8.28
N ASP A 11 -8.70 -4.89 -9.34
CA ASP A 11 -7.61 -5.78 -9.72
C ASP A 11 -6.53 -4.94 -10.41
N THR A 12 -5.60 -4.41 -9.63
CA THR A 12 -4.50 -3.56 -10.13
C THR A 12 -3.21 -4.36 -10.21
N GLU A 13 -2.46 -4.21 -11.30
CA GLU A 13 -1.16 -4.83 -11.41
C GLU A 13 -0.20 -4.31 -10.33
N LEU A 14 0.60 -5.20 -9.74
CA LEU A 14 1.64 -4.82 -8.79
C LEU A 14 2.62 -3.80 -9.40
N SER A 15 2.86 -3.89 -10.71
CA SER A 15 3.73 -2.98 -11.46
C SER A 15 3.25 -1.52 -11.36
N GLU A 16 1.94 -1.30 -11.46
CA GLU A 16 1.31 0.02 -11.35
C GLU A 16 1.34 0.53 -9.91
N LEU A 17 1.03 -0.35 -8.95
CA LEU A 17 1.12 -0.02 -7.52
C LEU A 17 2.54 0.43 -7.14
N MET A 18 3.57 -0.26 -7.64
CA MET A 18 4.97 0.12 -7.39
C MET A 18 5.30 1.49 -8.00
N LYS A 19 4.81 1.80 -9.20
CA LYS A 19 4.99 3.14 -9.82
C LYS A 19 4.33 4.24 -9.00
N GLU A 20 3.15 3.99 -8.42
CA GLU A 20 2.46 4.95 -7.55
C GLU A 20 3.22 5.22 -6.25
N VAL A 21 3.81 4.17 -5.67
CA VAL A 21 4.66 4.32 -4.48
C VAL A 21 5.92 5.13 -4.81
N ILE A 22 6.60 4.81 -5.91
CA ILE A 22 7.82 5.51 -6.34
C ILE A 22 7.53 6.99 -6.68
N SER A 23 6.41 7.27 -7.33
CA SER A 23 5.99 8.64 -7.66
C SER A 23 5.43 9.43 -6.46
N GLY A 24 5.26 8.79 -5.30
CA GLY A 24 4.71 9.42 -4.10
C GLY A 24 3.19 9.65 -4.14
N LYS A 25 2.48 9.05 -5.11
CA LYS A 25 1.00 9.05 -5.15
C LYS A 25 0.41 8.14 -4.07
N ALA A 26 1.07 7.02 -3.80
CA ALA A 26 0.73 6.11 -2.72
C ALA A 26 1.81 6.20 -1.63
N GLN A 27 1.42 6.61 -0.43
CA GLN A 27 2.36 6.81 0.68
C GLN A 27 1.85 6.14 1.95
N LEU A 28 2.78 5.74 2.82
CA LEU A 28 2.46 5.15 4.11
C LEU A 28 2.17 6.26 5.14
N PRO A 29 0.96 6.34 5.70
CA PRO A 29 0.64 7.37 6.69
C PRO A 29 1.41 7.19 8.00
N GLU A 30 1.69 8.28 8.71
CA GLU A 30 2.41 8.27 9.99
C GLU A 30 1.69 7.46 11.07
N PHE A 31 0.35 7.53 11.07
CA PHE A 31 -0.52 6.81 12.01
C PHE A 31 -0.55 5.29 11.78
N GLN A 32 0.06 4.78 10.71
CA GLN A 32 0.20 3.34 10.53
C GLN A 32 1.17 2.79 11.59
N ARG A 33 0.77 1.69 12.26
CA ARG A 33 1.59 1.05 13.29
C ARG A 33 2.92 0.58 12.68
N SER A 34 4.01 0.85 13.38
CA SER A 34 5.32 0.29 13.03
C SER A 34 5.29 -1.22 13.25
N TRP A 35 5.25 -1.98 12.16
CA TRP A 35 5.34 -3.43 12.18
C TRP A 35 6.47 -3.87 11.24
N THR A 36 7.38 -4.70 11.76
CA THR A 36 8.48 -5.27 10.98
C THR A 36 8.17 -6.72 10.65
N TRP A 37 8.30 -7.09 9.38
CA TRP A 37 8.22 -8.46 8.91
C TRP A 37 9.49 -9.22 9.31
N ASP A 38 9.32 -10.51 9.64
CA ASP A 38 10.44 -11.44 9.77
C ASP A 38 10.89 -11.95 8.39
N ASP A 39 12.17 -12.35 8.30
CA ASP A 39 12.78 -12.90 7.07
C ASP A 39 11.98 -14.04 6.43
N GLY A 40 11.35 -14.89 7.25
CA GLY A 40 10.60 -16.04 6.76
C GLY A 40 9.37 -15.61 5.95
N ARG A 41 8.60 -14.67 6.47
CA ARG A 41 7.43 -14.12 5.77
C ARG A 41 7.81 -13.33 4.52
N ILE A 42 8.93 -12.61 4.56
CA ILE A 42 9.45 -11.87 3.39
C ILE A 42 9.77 -12.84 2.25
N ARG A 43 10.50 -13.92 2.56
CA ARG A 43 10.82 -14.99 1.60
C ARG A 43 9.55 -15.67 1.07
N GLY A 44 8.56 -15.89 1.95
CA GLY A 44 7.27 -16.45 1.56
C GLY A 44 6.55 -15.61 0.51
N ILE A 45 6.46 -14.29 0.73
CA ILE A 45 5.85 -13.37 -0.25
C ILE A 45 6.62 -13.38 -1.56
N LEU A 46 7.95 -13.30 -1.50
CA LEU A 46 8.78 -13.32 -2.70
C LEU A 46 8.61 -14.62 -3.50
N ALA A 47 8.54 -15.77 -2.82
CA ALA A 47 8.26 -17.05 -3.47
C ALA A 47 6.88 -17.06 -4.13
N SER A 48 5.85 -16.56 -3.45
CA SER A 48 4.50 -16.44 -4.03
C SER A 48 4.46 -15.52 -5.26
N LEU A 49 5.19 -14.39 -5.23
CA LEU A 49 5.35 -13.50 -6.39
C LEU A 49 5.99 -14.24 -7.56
N SER A 50 7.11 -14.94 -7.31
CA SER A 50 7.83 -15.67 -8.36
C SER A 50 6.99 -16.80 -8.97
N GLN A 51 6.06 -17.37 -8.21
CA GLN A 51 5.15 -18.41 -8.68
C GLN A 51 3.87 -17.86 -9.32
N GLY A 52 3.68 -16.53 -9.34
CA GLY A 52 2.51 -15.90 -9.94
C GLY A 52 1.20 -16.10 -9.16
N TYR A 53 1.28 -16.41 -7.87
CA TYR A 53 0.07 -16.51 -7.04
C TYR A 53 -0.57 -15.13 -6.85
N PRO A 54 -1.92 -15.04 -6.86
CA PRO A 54 -2.61 -13.79 -6.63
C PRO A 54 -2.27 -13.25 -5.24
N MET A 55 -1.94 -11.96 -5.19
CA MET A 55 -1.67 -11.28 -3.93
C MET A 55 -2.98 -10.88 -3.27
N GLY A 56 -2.99 -10.89 -1.93
CA GLY A 56 -4.15 -10.49 -1.15
C GLY A 56 -4.56 -9.02 -1.39
N ALA A 57 -5.54 -8.55 -0.64
CA ALA A 57 -6.02 -7.18 -0.77
C ALA A 57 -5.17 -6.19 0.03
N ILE A 58 -4.97 -5.00 -0.52
CA ILE A 58 -4.48 -3.82 0.21
C ILE A 58 -5.60 -2.80 0.36
N MET A 59 -5.65 -2.13 1.51
CA MET A 59 -6.59 -1.04 1.74
C MET A 59 -5.87 0.29 1.58
N ARG A 60 -6.47 1.20 0.81
CA ARG A 60 -5.97 2.55 0.57
C ARG A 60 -7.02 3.54 1.04
N LEU A 61 -6.54 4.70 1.50
CA LEU A 61 -7.39 5.83 1.84
C LEU A 61 -7.17 6.91 0.79
N GLU A 62 -8.20 7.19 0.00
CA GLU A 62 -8.20 8.31 -0.96
C GLU A 62 -8.63 9.59 -0.26
N TYR A 63 -7.95 10.70 -0.56
CA TYR A 63 -8.33 12.02 -0.09
C TYR A 63 -9.48 12.55 -0.94
N GLY A 64 -10.59 12.92 -0.30
CA GLY A 64 -11.71 13.59 -0.97
C GLY A 64 -11.57 15.11 -1.08
N ASN A 65 -10.51 15.69 -0.50
CA ASN A 65 -10.27 17.13 -0.45
C ASN A 65 -8.77 17.42 -0.59
N GLU A 66 -8.41 18.39 -1.43
CA GLU A 66 -7.04 18.81 -1.76
C GLU A 66 -6.29 19.45 -0.58
N ASP A 67 -7.02 20.04 0.37
CA ASP A 67 -6.47 20.63 1.60
C ASP A 67 -6.10 19.59 2.66
N VAL A 68 -6.63 18.37 2.59
CA VAL A 68 -6.39 17.34 3.62
C VAL A 68 -5.16 16.53 3.23
N LYS A 69 -4.06 16.75 3.95
CA LYS A 69 -2.81 15.98 3.77
C LYS A 69 -2.42 15.35 5.10
N PHE A 70 -2.36 14.01 5.15
CA PHE A 70 -1.78 13.34 6.31
C PHE A 70 -0.26 13.37 6.24
N LYS A 71 0.37 13.45 7.41
CA LYS A 71 1.80 13.19 7.51
C LYS A 71 2.07 11.75 7.06
N TYR A 72 3.08 11.58 6.22
CA TYR A 72 3.54 10.30 5.72
C TYR A 72 4.93 9.97 6.26
N ARG A 73 5.27 8.68 6.31
CA ARG A 73 6.60 8.24 6.72
C ARG A 73 7.55 8.30 5.54
N LEU A 74 8.72 8.93 5.74
CA LEU A 74 9.84 8.88 4.80
C LEU A 74 10.60 7.55 4.86
N SER A 75 10.47 6.81 5.98
CA SER A 75 11.14 5.53 6.19
C SER A 75 10.13 4.41 6.40
N MET A 76 9.99 3.54 5.40
CA MET A 76 9.30 2.26 5.52
C MET A 76 10.23 1.24 6.21
N LYS A 77 10.25 1.24 7.54
CA LYS A 77 10.79 0.10 8.31
C LYS A 77 9.75 -1.02 8.33
N CYS A 78 9.50 -1.61 7.17
CA CYS A 78 8.70 -2.83 7.05
C CYS A 78 9.58 -4.08 7.15
N PHE A 79 10.87 -3.94 6.84
CA PHE A 79 11.88 -4.98 6.89
C PHE A 79 12.83 -4.70 8.06
N ARG A 80 13.23 -5.76 8.75
CA ARG A 80 14.16 -5.68 9.88
C ARG A 80 15.58 -5.37 9.39
#